data_AF-A0A1M4SJV9-F1
#
_entry.id   AF-A0A1M4SJV9-F1
#
_cell.length_a   1.000
_cell.length_b   1.000
_cell.length_c   1.000
_cell.angle_alpha   90.00
_cell.angle_beta   90.00
_cell.angle_gamma   90.00
#
_symmetry.space_group_name_H-M   'P 1'
#
loop_
_entity.id
_entity.type
_entity.pdbx_description
1 polymer ?
#
loop_
_entity_poly.entity_id
_entity_poly.type
_entity_poly.pdbx_seq_one_letter_code
_entity_poly.pdbx_strand_id
1 'polypeptide(L)'
;MQKITQQEIILSSFVEAQNLEKILLDKVREYGKQSVDNQKKALLKQIEIMIKNHKEDIQKAQKAMHISSLVKKNTSQEPLDMLQDLLKNLVNIQAFYNETVVNITNPYVRQLFTQMRDDVMRFISILQIEIENLESKPSIPNNTILNTPEMS
;
A
#
# COMPACT_ATOMS: atom_id res chain seq x y z
N MET A 1 6.70 -14.01 -14.15
CA MET A 1 5.94 -12.76 -13.90
C MET A 1 6.93 -11.62 -13.76
N GLN A 2 6.76 -10.52 -14.51
CA GLN A 2 7.50 -9.29 -14.24
C GLN A 2 7.15 -8.79 -12.83
N LYS A 3 8.16 -8.51 -12.01
CA LYS A 3 7.99 -7.96 -10.65
C LYS A 3 7.57 -6.50 -10.83
N ILE A 4 6.35 -6.15 -10.41
CA ILE A 4 5.87 -4.75 -10.43
C ILE A 4 6.74 -3.97 -9.44
N THR A 5 7.33 -2.86 -9.89
CA THR A 5 8.16 -2.00 -9.05
C THR A 5 7.30 -1.25 -8.03
N GLN A 6 7.87 -0.87 -6.88
CA GLN A 6 7.17 -0.02 -5.90
C GLN A 6 6.64 1.27 -6.53
N GLN A 7 7.37 1.82 -7.49
CA GLN A 7 6.97 3.01 -8.26
C GLN A 7 5.69 2.78 -9.09
N GLU A 8 5.60 1.64 -9.77
CA GLU A 8 4.40 1.25 -10.53
C GLU A 8 3.21 0.96 -9.60
N ILE A 9 3.45 0.33 -8.44
CA ILE A 9 2.42 0.14 -7.41
C ILE A 9 1.87 1.51 -6.98
N ILE A 10 2.74 2.44 -6.58
CA ILE A 10 2.34 3.78 -6.13
C ILE A 10 1.54 4.53 -7.20
N LEU A 11 2.03 4.53 -8.45
CA LEU A 11 1.32 5.18 -9.55
C LEU A 11 -0.06 4.55 -9.79
N SER A 12 -0.12 3.22 -9.84
CA SER A 12 -1.39 2.49 -10.02
C SER A 12 -2.38 2.79 -8.88
N SER A 13 -1.90 2.86 -7.64
CA SER A 13 -2.72 3.21 -6.47
C SER A 13 -3.27 4.64 -6.55
N PHE A 14 -2.49 5.61 -7.02
CA PHE A 14 -3.00 6.97 -7.23
C PHE A 14 -4.09 7.02 -8.30
N VAL A 15 -3.91 6.31 -9.42
CA VAL A 15 -4.91 6.26 -10.49
C VAL A 15 -6.20 5.59 -9.99
N GLU A 16 -6.08 4.46 -9.29
CA GLU A 16 -7.23 3.75 -8.74
C GLU A 16 -7.97 4.59 -7.69
N ALA A 17 -7.26 5.25 -6.78
CA ALA A 17 -7.85 6.16 -5.80
C ALA A 17 -8.62 7.31 -6.48
N GLN A 18 -8.05 7.94 -7.52
CA GLN A 18 -8.76 8.99 -8.26
C GLN A 18 -10.05 8.48 -8.92
N ASN A 19 -10.03 7.26 -9.45
CA ASN A 19 -11.21 6.64 -10.04
C ASN A 19 -12.30 6.37 -9.01
N LEU A 20 -11.93 5.79 -7.85
CA LEU A 20 -12.86 5.55 -6.74
C LEU A 20 -13.48 6.86 -6.22
N GLU A 21 -12.67 7.90 -6.04
CA GLU A 21 -13.12 9.24 -5.63
C GLU A 21 -14.03 9.91 -6.68
N LYS A 22 -13.85 9.60 -7.96
CA LYS A 22 -14.78 10.04 -9.02
C LYS A 22 -16.12 9.34 -8.92
N ILE A 23 -16.11 8.00 -8.86
CA ILE A 23 -17.32 7.18 -8.75
C ILE A 23 -18.14 7.59 -7.52
N LEU A 24 -17.48 7.79 -6.37
CA LEU A 24 -18.16 8.21 -5.15
C LEU A 24 -18.76 9.61 -5.26
N LEU A 25 -18.03 10.58 -5.86
CA LEU A 25 -18.54 11.93 -6.07
C LEU A 25 -19.81 11.94 -6.93
N ASP A 26 -19.85 11.14 -7.98
CA ASP A 26 -21.00 11.04 -8.88
C ASP A 26 -22.22 10.49 -8.13
N LYS A 27 -22.05 9.43 -7.33
CA LYS A 27 -23.11 8.86 -6.47
C LYS A 27 -23.63 9.86 -5.44
N VAL A 28 -22.73 10.54 -4.71
CA VAL A 28 -23.10 11.53 -3.68
C VAL A 28 -23.90 12.69 -4.28
N ARG A 29 -23.53 13.15 -5.48
CA ARG A 29 -24.26 14.19 -6.21
C ARG A 29 -25.63 13.72 -6.68
N GLU A 30 -25.72 12.51 -7.20
CA GLU A 30 -26.99 11.92 -7.62
C GLU A 30 -27.97 11.81 -6.44
N TYR A 31 -27.53 11.24 -5.32
CA TYR A 31 -28.34 11.10 -4.11
C TYR A 31 -28.70 12.46 -3.50
N GLY A 32 -27.80 13.44 -3.59
CA GLY A 32 -28.05 14.81 -3.16
C GLY A 32 -29.18 15.49 -3.92
N LYS A 33 -29.33 15.22 -5.22
CA LYS A 33 -30.44 15.72 -6.06
C LYS A 33 -31.78 15.09 -5.69
N GLN A 34 -31.78 13.81 -5.30
CA GLN A 34 -32.98 13.04 -4.98
C GLN A 34 -33.45 13.22 -3.53
N SER A 35 -32.56 13.62 -2.62
CA SER A 35 -32.89 13.79 -1.21
C SER A 35 -33.78 15.02 -0.97
N VAL A 36 -34.86 14.84 -0.21
CA VAL A 36 -35.71 15.93 0.32
C VAL A 36 -35.41 16.25 1.79
N ASP A 37 -34.64 15.39 2.46
CA ASP A 37 -34.30 15.52 3.88
C ASP A 37 -33.03 16.37 4.07
N ASN A 38 -33.15 17.42 4.87
CA ASN A 38 -32.09 18.38 5.16
C ASN A 38 -30.91 17.76 5.92
N GLN A 39 -31.16 16.79 6.82
CA GLN A 39 -30.08 16.11 7.55
C GLN A 39 -29.24 15.24 6.61
N LYS A 40 -29.90 14.46 5.74
CA LYS A 40 -29.24 13.68 4.69
C LYS A 40 -28.47 14.57 3.71
N LYS A 41 -29.03 15.71 3.32
CA LYS A 41 -28.32 16.70 2.47
C LYS A 41 -27.05 17.22 3.13
N ALA A 42 -27.10 17.55 4.42
CA ALA A 42 -25.94 18.03 5.16
C ALA A 42 -24.83 16.96 5.22
N LEU A 43 -25.19 15.70 5.51
CA LEU A 43 -24.25 14.58 5.51
C LEU A 43 -23.61 14.37 4.13
N LEU A 44 -24.42 14.30 3.07
CA LEU A 44 -23.92 14.16 1.70
C LEU A 44 -22.99 15.31 1.31
N LYS A 45 -23.26 16.53 1.80
CA LYS A 45 -22.39 17.69 1.55
C LYS A 45 -21.03 17.56 2.24
N GLN A 46 -21.00 17.08 3.48
CA GLN A 46 -19.73 16.81 4.19
C GLN A 46 -18.90 15.76 3.44
N ILE A 47 -19.55 14.70 2.94
CA ILE A 47 -18.89 13.68 2.13
C ILE A 47 -18.35 14.28 0.82
N GLU A 48 -19.11 15.16 0.15
CA GLU A 48 -18.66 15.84 -1.07
C GLU A 48 -17.40 16.70 -0.82
N ILE A 49 -17.32 17.38 0.32
CA ILE A 49 -16.15 18.20 0.70
C ILE A 49 -14.93 17.32 0.94
N MET A 50 -15.10 16.24 1.70
CA MET A 50 -14.04 15.26 1.97
C MET A 50 -13.43 14.72 0.66
N ILE A 51 -14.27 14.29 -0.29
CA ILE A 51 -13.83 13.77 -1.60
C ILE A 51 -13.03 14.82 -2.38
N LYS A 52 -13.42 16.09 -2.33
CA LYS A 52 -12.68 17.17 -3.02
C LYS A 52 -11.30 17.37 -2.41
N ASN A 53 -11.21 17.38 -1.08
CA ASN A 53 -9.94 17.49 -0.38
C ASN A 53 -9.01 16.32 -0.73
N HIS A 54 -9.53 15.08 -0.71
CA HIS A 54 -8.75 13.89 -1.10
C HIS A 54 -8.20 13.99 -2.53
N LYS A 55 -9.02 14.45 -3.49
CA LYS A 55 -8.56 14.63 -4.88
C LYS A 55 -7.41 15.63 -4.98
N GLU A 56 -7.49 16.73 -4.23
CA GLU A 56 -6.41 17.72 -4.19
C GLU A 56 -5.13 17.13 -3.59
N ASP A 57 -5.24 16.40 -2.49
CA ASP A 57 -4.09 15.80 -1.80
C ASP A 57 -3.42 14.71 -2.65
N ILE A 58 -4.20 13.86 -3.30
CA ILE A 58 -3.69 12.85 -4.24
C ILE A 58 -2.94 13.53 -5.40
N GLN A 59 -3.49 14.61 -5.98
CA GLN A 59 -2.84 15.34 -7.07
C GLN A 59 -1.54 16.02 -6.62
N LYS A 60 -1.49 16.57 -5.41
CA LYS A 60 -0.28 17.17 -4.83
C LYS A 60 0.79 16.11 -4.60
N ALA A 61 0.42 14.97 -3.99
CA ALA A 61 1.34 13.86 -3.74
C ALA A 61 1.92 13.30 -5.05
N GLN A 62 1.07 13.06 -6.06
CA GLN A 62 1.50 12.55 -7.36
C GLN A 62 2.51 13.50 -8.04
N LYS A 63 2.32 14.82 -7.93
CA LYS A 63 3.26 15.83 -8.48
C LYS A 63 4.59 15.85 -7.73
N ALA A 64 4.56 15.72 -6.40
CA ALA A 64 5.75 15.80 -5.55
C ALA A 64 6.71 14.61 -5.73
N MET A 65 6.20 13.47 -6.20
CA MET A 65 6.97 12.22 -6.21
C MET A 65 8.04 12.10 -7.31
N HIS A 66 8.10 13.01 -8.31
CA HIS A 66 9.17 13.11 -9.34
C HIS A 66 9.86 11.78 -9.72
N ILE A 67 9.06 10.76 -10.05
CA ILE A 67 9.53 9.37 -10.05
C ILE A 67 10.49 9.12 -11.23
N SER A 68 11.78 8.99 -10.96
CA SER A 68 12.79 8.45 -11.88
C SER A 68 13.04 6.98 -11.60
N SER A 69 12.92 6.16 -12.66
CA SER A 69 13.09 4.70 -12.63
C SER A 69 14.53 4.31 -12.33
N LEU A 70 14.73 3.47 -11.31
CA LEU A 70 15.94 2.68 -11.14
C LEU A 70 15.52 1.22 -10.91
N VAL A 71 15.44 0.47 -12.00
CA VAL A 71 15.32 -0.98 -11.96
C VAL A 71 16.66 -1.56 -11.48
N LYS A 72 16.66 -2.16 -10.29
CA LYS A 72 17.70 -3.13 -9.92
C LYS A 72 17.09 -4.52 -9.92
N LYS A 73 17.57 -5.33 -10.86
CA LYS A 73 17.35 -6.77 -10.95
C LYS A 73 18.50 -7.45 -10.20
N ASN A 74 18.19 -8.37 -9.28
CA ASN A 74 18.93 -9.61 -8.96
C ASN A 74 18.26 -10.29 -7.76
N THR A 75 17.68 -11.49 -7.88
CA THR A 75 18.20 -12.88 -7.84
C THR A 75 17.88 -13.48 -6.47
N SER A 76 17.30 -14.69 -6.46
CA SER A 76 16.77 -15.36 -5.26
C SER A 76 17.85 -15.57 -4.20
N GLN A 77 17.59 -15.01 -3.03
CA GLN A 77 18.15 -15.48 -1.77
C GLN A 77 16.97 -16.08 -1.01
N GLU A 78 17.01 -17.33 -0.57
CA GLU A 78 15.92 -17.95 0.22
C GLU A 78 15.40 -17.05 1.37
N PRO A 79 16.25 -16.25 2.06
CA PRO A 79 15.77 -15.27 3.03
C PRO A 79 14.86 -14.17 2.45
N LEU A 80 15.14 -13.68 1.25
CA LEU A 80 14.34 -12.64 0.59
C LEU A 80 12.95 -13.19 0.22
N ASP A 81 12.90 -14.41 -0.33
CA ASP A 81 11.63 -15.04 -0.71
C ASP A 81 10.74 -15.31 0.51
N MET A 82 11.32 -15.72 1.65
CA MET A 82 10.59 -15.87 2.91
C MET A 82 10.02 -14.55 3.43
N LEU A 83 10.80 -13.47 3.40
CA LEU A 83 10.33 -12.15 3.83
C LEU A 83 9.22 -11.62 2.91
N GLN A 84 9.31 -11.89 1.61
CA GLN A 84 8.28 -11.50 0.63
C GLN A 84 6.97 -12.27 0.83
N ASP A 85 7.02 -13.57 1.14
CA ASP A 85 5.82 -14.34 1.48
C ASP A 85 5.17 -13.86 2.79
N LEU A 86 5.98 -13.62 3.82
CA LEU A 86 5.49 -13.07 5.08
C LEU A 86 4.83 -11.69 4.88
N LEU A 87 5.42 -10.84 4.05
CA LEU A 87 4.86 -9.53 3.71
C LEU A 87 3.49 -9.68 3.06
N LYS A 88 3.35 -10.61 2.11
CA LYS A 88 2.07 -10.90 1.45
C LYS A 88 1.00 -11.33 2.47
N ASN A 89 1.35 -12.19 3.41
CA ASN A 89 0.42 -12.64 4.46
C ASN A 89 -0.01 -11.48 5.38
N LEU A 90 0.93 -10.63 5.79
CA LEU A 90 0.61 -9.46 6.61
C LEU A 90 -0.28 -8.45 5.85
N VAL A 91 -0.02 -8.21 4.56
CA VAL A 91 -0.86 -7.33 3.73
C VAL A 91 -2.30 -7.87 3.62
N ASN A 92 -2.47 -9.18 3.47
CA ASN A 92 -3.80 -9.79 3.45
C ASN A 92 -4.54 -9.61 4.78
N ILE A 93 -3.84 -9.82 5.91
CA ILE A 93 -4.40 -9.60 7.25
C ILE A 93 -4.77 -8.11 7.43
N GLN A 94 -3.92 -7.20 6.99
CA GLN A 94 -4.16 -5.76 7.05
C GLN A 94 -5.42 -5.36 6.29
N ALA A 95 -5.62 -5.89 5.08
CA ALA A 95 -6.82 -5.65 4.28
C ALA A 95 -8.07 -6.16 5.01
N PHE A 96 -8.03 -7.38 5.53
CA PHE A 96 -9.13 -7.97 6.29
C PHE A 96 -9.50 -7.16 7.53
N TYR A 97 -8.52 -6.74 8.36
CA TYR A 97 -8.81 -5.93 9.53
C TYR A 97 -9.35 -4.55 9.17
N ASN A 98 -8.85 -3.91 8.12
CA ASN A 98 -9.40 -2.64 7.64
C ASN A 98 -10.87 -2.75 7.23
N GLU A 99 -11.22 -3.76 6.43
CA GLU A 99 -12.60 -4.03 6.04
C GLU A 99 -13.49 -4.31 7.26
N THR A 100 -13.00 -5.12 8.19
CA THR A 100 -13.71 -5.47 9.42
C THR A 100 -14.00 -4.26 10.30
N VAL A 101 -13.04 -3.35 10.48
CA VAL A 101 -13.20 -2.11 11.29
C VAL A 101 -14.29 -1.21 10.71
N VAL A 102 -14.39 -1.12 9.38
CA VAL A 102 -15.41 -0.31 8.71
C VAL A 102 -16.81 -0.90 8.90
N ASN A 103 -16.93 -2.24 8.90
CA ASN A 103 -18.22 -2.95 8.93
C ASN A 103 -18.78 -3.21 10.33
N ILE A 104 -17.94 -3.30 11.38
CA ILE A 104 -18.40 -3.59 12.75
C ILE A 104 -18.93 -2.34 13.44
N THR A 105 -20.19 -2.32 13.88
CA THR A 105 -20.78 -1.19 14.62
C THR A 105 -20.50 -1.20 16.13
N ASN A 106 -20.15 -2.35 16.70
CA ASN A 106 -19.81 -2.47 18.12
C ASN A 106 -18.47 -1.76 18.42
N PRO A 107 -18.44 -0.76 19.31
CA PRO A 107 -17.26 0.09 19.52
C PRO A 107 -16.08 -0.66 20.14
N TYR A 108 -16.33 -1.60 21.06
CA TYR A 108 -15.28 -2.39 21.72
C TYR A 108 -14.58 -3.30 20.71
N VAL A 109 -15.36 -4.04 19.92
CA VAL A 109 -14.81 -4.94 18.91
C VAL A 109 -14.11 -4.14 17.80
N ARG A 110 -14.67 -2.99 17.39
CA ARG A 110 -14.03 -2.07 16.45
C ARG A 110 -12.67 -1.57 16.95
N GLN A 111 -12.58 -1.22 18.24
CA GLN A 111 -11.32 -0.78 18.85
C GLN A 111 -10.28 -1.90 18.86
N LEU A 112 -10.67 -3.13 19.19
CA LEU A 112 -9.78 -4.28 19.17
C LEU A 112 -9.20 -4.52 17.77
N PHE A 113 -10.04 -4.58 16.74
CA PHE A 113 -9.56 -4.77 15.36
C PHE A 113 -8.71 -3.59 14.86
N THR A 114 -8.98 -2.37 15.33
CA THR A 114 -8.17 -1.18 15.03
C THR A 114 -6.76 -1.33 15.61
N GLN A 115 -6.63 -1.77 16.85
CA GLN A 115 -5.32 -2.03 17.48
C GLN A 115 -4.54 -3.12 16.72
N MET A 116 -5.20 -4.23 16.38
CA MET A 116 -4.57 -5.32 15.63
C MET A 116 -4.13 -4.88 14.23
N ARG A 117 -4.93 -4.06 13.54
CA ARG A 117 -4.57 -3.43 12.27
C ARG A 117 -3.33 -2.55 12.41
N ASP A 118 -3.26 -1.72 13.43
CA ASP A 118 -2.15 -0.78 13.60
C ASP A 118 -0.84 -1.53 13.94
N ASP A 119 -0.93 -2.60 14.73
CA ASP A 119 0.19 -3.51 14.99
C ASP A 119 0.70 -4.21 13.71
N VAL A 120 -0.22 -4.74 12.88
CA VAL A 120 0.14 -5.37 11.59
C VAL A 120 0.80 -4.37 10.66
N MET A 121 0.26 -3.15 10.56
CA MET A 121 0.86 -2.09 9.72
C MET A 121 2.29 -1.77 10.15
N ARG A 122 2.57 -1.70 11.46
CA ARG A 122 3.93 -1.49 11.97
C ARG A 122 4.90 -2.56 11.47
N PHE A 123 4.49 -3.84 11.51
CA PHE A 123 5.34 -4.94 11.01
C PHE A 123 5.48 -4.95 9.49
N ILE A 124 4.44 -4.57 8.74
CA ILE A 124 4.53 -4.37 7.28
C ILE A 124 5.62 -3.34 6.96
N SER A 125 5.62 -2.18 7.62
CA SER A 125 6.62 -1.14 7.38
C SER A 125 8.04 -1.60 7.68
N ILE A 126 8.26 -2.30 8.81
CA ILE A 126 9.58 -2.86 9.16
C ILE A 126 10.04 -3.86 8.10
N LEU A 127 9.14 -4.75 7.66
CA LEU A 127 9.47 -5.80 6.70
C LEU A 127 9.77 -5.24 5.30
N GLN A 128 9.05 -4.21 4.87
CA GLN A 128 9.32 -3.51 3.62
C GLN A 128 10.70 -2.84 3.61
N ILE A 129 11.10 -2.19 4.70
CA ILE A 129 12.44 -1.59 4.86
C ILE A 129 13.52 -2.67 4.77
N GLU A 130 13.33 -3.82 5.43
CA GLU A 130 14.33 -4.89 5.39
C GLU A 130 14.46 -5.51 3.99
N ILE A 131 13.35 -5.71 3.29
CA ILE A 131 13.36 -6.16 1.89
C ILE A 131 14.13 -5.18 1.01
N GLU A 132 13.90 -3.88 1.15
CA GLU A 132 14.62 -2.83 0.40
C GLU A 132 16.12 -2.81 0.74
N ASN A 133 16.49 -3.01 2.01
CA ASN A 133 17.89 -3.13 2.44
C ASN A 133 18.58 -4.34 1.82
N LEU A 134 17.88 -5.48 1.68
CA LEU A 134 18.42 -6.67 1.04
C LEU A 134 18.55 -6.51 -0.47
N GLU A 135 17.57 -5.86 -1.12
CA GLU A 135 17.59 -5.61 -2.57
C GLU A 135 18.63 -4.53 -2.98
N SER A 136 19.00 -3.62 -2.07
CA SER A 136 19.97 -2.54 -2.32
C SER A 136 21.44 -2.92 -2.10
N LYS A 137 21.72 -3.99 -1.33
CA LYS A 137 23.09 -4.48 -1.11
C LYS A 137 23.65 -5.12 -2.39
N PRO A 138 24.81 -4.69 -2.91
CA PRO A 138 25.45 -5.36 -4.03
C PRO A 138 25.83 -6.79 -3.62
N SER A 139 25.39 -7.79 -4.39
CA SER A 139 25.86 -9.16 -4.21
C SER A 139 27.36 -9.20 -4.44
N ILE A 140 28.16 -9.49 -3.41
CA ILE A 140 29.54 -9.92 -3.62
C ILE A 140 29.41 -11.32 -4.25
N PRO A 141 29.84 -11.54 -5.50
CA PRO A 141 29.83 -12.90 -6.04
C PRO A 141 30.70 -13.75 -5.12
N ASN A 142 30.14 -14.87 -4.64
CA ASN A 142 30.88 -15.90 -3.94
C ASN A 142 31.96 -16.39 -4.93
N ASN A 143 33.17 -15.85 -4.83
CA ASN A 143 34.32 -16.44 -5.49
C ASN A 143 34.58 -17.74 -4.74
N THR A 144 34.00 -18.83 -5.24
CA THR A 144 34.42 -20.18 -4.89
C THR A 144 35.93 -20.22 -5.14
N ILE A 145 36.68 -20.32 -4.07
CA ILE A 145 38.14 -20.45 -4.07
C ILE A 145 38.45 -21.72 -4.88
N LEU A 146 38.90 -21.56 -6.13
CA LEU A 146 39.61 -22.62 -6.83
C LEU A 146 40.99 -22.73 -6.17
N ASN A 147 41.05 -23.49 -5.08
CA ASN A 147 42.30 -24.05 -4.59
C ASN A 147 42.72 -25.12 -5.60
N THR A 148 43.67 -24.78 -6.48
CA THR A 148 44.58 -25.77 -7.04
C THR A 148 46.01 -25.36 -6.66
N PRO A 149 46.76 -26.25 -5.99
CA PRO A 149 48.12 -25.93 -5.55
C PRO A 149 49.07 -25.95 -6.75
N GLU A 150 49.77 -24.85 -7.00
CA GLU A 150 51.01 -24.90 -7.78
C GLU A 150 52.08 -25.56 -6.91
N MET A 151 52.28 -26.86 -7.12
CA MET A 151 53.46 -27.56 -6.64
C MET A 151 54.50 -27.55 -7.77
N SER A 152 55.53 -26.72 -7.56
CA SER A 152 56.94 -26.84 -7.98
C SER A 152 57.25 -27.20 -9.44
#